data_AF-A0AAE1K898-F1
#
_entry.id   AF-A0AAE1K898-F1
#
_cell.length_a   1.000
_cell.length_b   1.000
_cell.length_c   1.000
_cell.angle_alpha   90.00
_cell.angle_beta   90.00
_cell.angle_gamma   90.00
#
_symmetry.space_group_name_H-M   'P 1'
#
loop_
_entity.id
_entity.type
_entity.pdbx_description
1 polymer ?
#
loop_
_entity_poly.entity_id
_entity_poly.type
_entity_poly.pdbx_seq_one_letter_code
_entity_poly.pdbx_strand_id
1 'polypeptide(L)'
;CSDRHRRCKEWAMSGECIHNRGYMHVHCAESCDQCKVQDQHCSDLHEQCAAWANNGECNANYVYMRKTCARACTFCMPARDHAVPHIHANLVDDLWDSYRERYPGVPIGSHG
;
A
#
# COMPACT_ATOMS: atom_id res chain seq x y z
N CYS A 1 8.19 -9.59 5.35
CA CYS A 1 8.02 -9.43 3.89
C CYS A 1 8.97 -10.39 3.23
N SER A 2 8.47 -11.29 2.39
CA SER A 2 9.24 -12.36 1.76
C SER A 2 8.51 -12.84 0.51
N ASP A 3 9.22 -13.46 -0.41
CA ASP A 3 8.59 -14.19 -1.51
C ASP A 3 7.94 -15.49 -1.04
N ARG A 4 6.78 -15.81 -1.62
CA ARG A 4 5.98 -17.03 -1.36
C ARG A 4 5.97 -17.99 -2.56
N HIS A 5 6.59 -17.60 -3.67
CA HIS A 5 6.71 -18.46 -4.84
C HIS A 5 8.17 -18.52 -5.34
N ARG A 6 8.63 -19.73 -5.68
CA ARG A 6 10.02 -19.98 -6.12
C ARG A 6 10.45 -19.21 -7.37
N ARG A 7 9.49 -18.80 -8.20
CA ARG A 7 9.71 -18.02 -9.44
C ARG A 7 9.55 -16.51 -9.26
N CYS A 8 9.35 -16.01 -8.05
CA CYS A 8 9.14 -14.58 -7.82
C CYS A 8 10.25 -13.70 -8.42
N LYS A 9 11.51 -14.12 -8.29
CA LYS A 9 12.65 -13.40 -8.88
C LYS A 9 12.57 -13.35 -10.41
N GLU A 10 12.29 -14.49 -11.03
CA GLU A 10 12.17 -14.61 -12.49
C GLU A 10 11.01 -13.76 -13.04
N TRP A 11 9.86 -13.83 -12.38
CA TRP A 11 8.68 -13.06 -12.74
C TRP A 11 8.86 -11.57 -12.52
N ALA A 12 9.50 -11.18 -11.42
CA ALA A 12 9.86 -9.78 -11.19
C ALA A 12 10.81 -9.26 -12.26
N MET A 13 11.84 -10.03 -12.62
CA MET A 13 12.75 -9.70 -13.74
C MET A 13 12.03 -9.63 -15.09
N SER A 14 10.92 -10.36 -15.25
CA SER A 14 10.08 -10.36 -16.46
C SER A 14 9.05 -9.23 -16.48
N GLY A 15 9.00 -8.38 -15.45
CA GLY A 15 8.07 -7.24 -15.36
C GLY A 15 6.69 -7.56 -14.76
N GLU A 16 6.50 -8.75 -14.19
CA GLU A 16 5.21 -9.17 -13.64
C GLU A 16 4.78 -8.32 -12.44
N CYS A 17 5.70 -7.69 -11.71
CA CYS A 17 5.35 -6.73 -10.66
C CYS A 17 4.46 -5.58 -11.19
N ILE A 18 4.50 -5.32 -12.50
CA ILE A 18 3.66 -4.33 -13.18
C ILE A 18 2.45 -5.02 -13.81
N HIS A 19 2.69 -6.03 -14.65
CA HIS A 19 1.65 -6.67 -15.47
C HIS A 19 0.66 -7.53 -14.65
N ASN A 20 1.13 -8.06 -13.52
CA ASN A 20 0.38 -8.94 -12.64
C ASN A 20 0.54 -8.50 -11.17
N ARG A 21 0.46 -7.19 -10.96
CA ARG A 21 0.67 -6.53 -9.65
C ARG A 21 -0.13 -7.17 -8.53
N GLY A 22 -1.38 -7.57 -8.78
CA GLY A 22 -2.24 -8.18 -7.77
C GLY A 22 -1.63 -9.45 -7.19
N TYR A 23 -1.24 -10.38 -8.06
CA TYR A 23 -0.60 -11.63 -7.63
C TYR A 23 0.81 -11.37 -7.08
N MET A 24 1.61 -10.58 -7.80
CA MET A 24 3.02 -10.37 -7.49
C MET A 24 3.23 -9.61 -6.19
N HIS A 25 2.37 -8.64 -5.86
CA HIS A 25 2.50 -7.91 -4.60
C HIS A 25 2.14 -8.81 -3.39
N VAL A 26 1.22 -9.75 -3.59
CA VAL A 26 0.77 -10.68 -2.54
C VAL A 26 1.75 -11.83 -2.33
N HIS A 27 2.33 -12.33 -3.42
CA HIS A 27 3.14 -13.54 -3.39
C HIS A 27 4.63 -13.30 -3.59
N CYS A 28 5.05 -12.12 -4.05
CA CYS A 28 6.42 -11.82 -4.48
C CYS A 28 6.90 -10.44 -3.98
N ALA A 29 6.50 -10.06 -2.77
CA ALA A 29 6.75 -8.74 -2.21
C ALA A 29 8.24 -8.40 -2.03
N GLU A 30 9.11 -9.40 -1.85
CA GLU A 30 10.56 -9.18 -1.75
C GLU A 30 11.17 -8.96 -3.13
N SER A 31 10.83 -9.82 -4.09
CA SER A 31 11.28 -9.68 -5.48
C SER A 31 10.74 -8.42 -6.17
N CYS A 32 9.57 -7.93 -5.78
CA CYS A 32 9.02 -6.66 -6.25
C CYS A 32 9.48 -5.44 -5.44
N ASP A 33 10.53 -5.58 -4.61
CA ASP A 33 11.13 -4.51 -3.80
C ASP A 33 10.16 -3.81 -2.82
N GLN A 34 9.03 -4.46 -2.54
CA GLN A 34 7.98 -3.88 -1.70
C GLN A 34 8.37 -3.88 -0.24
N CYS A 35 9.26 -4.79 0.17
CA CYS A 35 9.72 -4.87 1.56
C CYS A 35 10.38 -3.60 2.09
N LYS A 36 10.80 -2.69 1.21
CA LYS A 36 11.46 -1.42 1.58
C LYS A 36 10.50 -0.32 2.02
N VAL A 37 9.18 -0.49 1.83
CA VAL A 37 8.18 0.56 2.08
C VAL A 37 7.38 0.28 3.36
N GLN A 38 8.04 0.08 4.50
CA GLN A 38 7.34 -0.07 5.79
C GLN A 38 7.05 1.30 6.40
N ASP A 39 5.81 1.77 6.30
CA ASP A 39 5.36 2.85 7.17
C ASP A 39 5.09 2.29 8.58
N GLN A 40 6.06 2.49 9.46
CA GLN A 40 5.96 2.12 10.88
C GLN A 40 4.83 2.87 11.61
N HIS A 41 4.30 3.94 11.03
CA HIS A 41 3.18 4.70 11.58
C HIS A 41 1.82 4.20 11.07
N CYS A 42 1.79 3.18 10.21
CA CYS A 42 0.53 2.54 9.86
C CYS A 42 0.10 1.52 10.91
N SER A 43 -0.45 2.03 12.00
CA SER A 43 -1.12 1.22 13.01
C SER A 43 -2.19 2.05 13.71
N ASP A 44 -3.03 1.38 14.49
CA ASP A 44 -3.90 2.05 15.45
C ASP A 44 -3.17 2.11 16.79
N LEU A 45 -2.95 3.32 17.29
CA LEU A 45 -2.29 3.59 18.57
C LEU A 45 -3.29 3.73 19.73
N HIS A 46 -4.59 3.63 19.44
CA HIS A 46 -5.65 3.70 20.45
C HIS A 46 -6.71 2.61 20.24
N GLU A 47 -7.19 2.01 21.33
CA GLU A 47 -8.21 0.95 21.31
C GLU A 47 -9.58 1.41 20.76
N GLN A 48 -9.84 2.72 20.72
CA GLN A 48 -11.10 3.30 20.29
C GLN A 48 -11.07 3.73 18.83
N CYS A 49 -9.94 3.54 18.13
CA CYS A 49 -9.80 3.95 16.73
C CYS A 49 -10.91 3.39 15.83
N ALA A 50 -11.36 2.14 16.06
CA ALA A 50 -12.48 1.55 15.34
C ALA A 50 -13.82 2.28 15.62
N ALA A 51 -14.10 2.60 16.89
CA ALA A 51 -15.32 3.31 17.28
C ALA A 51 -15.33 4.75 16.73
N TRP A 52 -14.21 5.45 16.85
CA TRP A 52 -14.04 6.81 16.33
C TRP A 52 -14.14 6.86 14.81
N ALA A 53 -13.51 5.91 14.10
CA ALA A 53 -13.66 5.79 12.66
C ALA A 53 -15.13 5.58 12.25
N ASN A 54 -15.85 4.68 12.94
CA ASN A 54 -17.29 4.47 12.71
C ASN A 54 -18.14 5.71 13.00
N ASN A 55 -17.69 6.58 13.91
CA ASN A 55 -18.35 7.84 14.24
C ASN A 55 -17.96 9.00 13.30
N GLY A 56 -17.14 8.75 12.27
CA GLY A 56 -16.78 9.75 11.26
C GLY A 56 -15.58 10.64 11.62
N GLU A 57 -14.84 10.31 12.68
CA GLU A 57 -13.68 11.09 13.15
C GLU A 57 -12.56 11.15 12.10
N CYS A 58 -12.47 10.17 11.19
CA CYS A 58 -11.50 10.19 10.10
C CYS A 58 -11.60 11.47 9.25
N ASN A 59 -12.80 12.03 9.11
CA ASN A 59 -13.01 13.29 8.40
C ASN A 59 -13.03 14.48 9.37
N ALA A 60 -13.76 14.38 10.48
CA ALA A 60 -13.95 15.48 11.42
C ALA A 60 -12.66 15.86 12.18
N ASN A 61 -11.79 14.88 12.44
CA ASN A 61 -10.55 15.03 13.19
C ASN A 61 -9.36 14.39 12.44
N TYR A 62 -9.30 14.67 11.14
CA TYR A 62 -8.34 14.10 10.20
C TYR A 62 -6.89 14.13 10.70
N VAL A 63 -6.41 15.25 11.24
CA VAL A 63 -4.99 15.40 11.65
C VAL A 63 -4.64 14.46 12.80
N TYR A 64 -5.53 14.32 13.79
CA TYR A 64 -5.33 13.40 14.92
C TYR A 64 -5.47 11.96 14.46
N MET A 65 -6.56 11.65 13.76
CA MET A 65 -6.84 10.29 13.29
C MET A 65 -5.75 9.78 12.34
N ARG A 66 -5.14 10.64 11.53
CA ARG A 66 -4.02 10.27 10.65
C ARG A 66 -2.77 9.82 11.41
N LYS A 67 -2.53 10.38 12.60
CA LYS A 67 -1.36 10.04 13.43
C LYS A 67 -1.65 8.87 14.36
N THR A 68 -2.88 8.79 14.87
CA THR A 68 -3.24 7.86 15.96
C THR A 68 -4.01 6.66 15.47
N CYS A 69 -4.79 6.77 14.40
CA CYS A 69 -5.74 5.76 13.91
C CYS A 69 -5.58 5.52 12.40
N ALA A 70 -4.32 5.47 11.94
CA ALA A 70 -3.98 5.43 10.52
C ALA A 70 -4.63 4.24 9.81
N ARG A 71 -4.73 3.10 10.51
CA ARG A 71 -5.28 1.86 9.96
C ARG A 71 -6.81 1.85 10.00
N ALA A 72 -7.43 2.21 11.13
CA ALA A 72 -8.90 2.27 11.26
C ALA A 72 -9.53 3.27 10.30
N CYS A 73 -8.83 4.36 9.99
CA CYS A 73 -9.27 5.35 9.00
C CYS A 73 -8.79 5.08 7.57
N THR A 74 -8.13 3.95 7.32
CA THR A 74 -7.63 3.57 5.99
C THR A 74 -6.68 4.59 5.34
N PHE A 75 -6.07 5.47 6.15
CA PHE A 75 -5.05 6.42 5.67
C PHE A 75 -3.79 5.72 5.21
N CYS A 76 -3.56 4.55 5.77
CA CYS A 76 -2.70 3.54 5.23
C CYS A 76 -3.53 2.31 4.92
N MET A 77 -3.46 1.84 3.68
CA MET A 77 -4.11 0.58 3.35
C MET A 77 -3.13 -0.56 3.68
N PRO A 78 -3.59 -1.66 4.31
CA PRO A 78 -2.97 -2.93 3.99
C PRO A 78 -3.18 -3.12 2.49
N ALA A 79 -2.14 -3.48 1.73
CA ALA A 79 -2.49 -4.30 0.57
C ALA A 79 -3.24 -5.51 1.12
N ARG A 80 -4.26 -5.95 0.41
CA ARG A 80 -5.25 -6.92 0.90
C ARG A 80 -4.65 -8.22 1.45
N ASP A 81 -3.36 -8.44 1.28
CA ASP A 81 -2.60 -9.49 1.93
C ASP A 81 -1.30 -8.93 2.55
N HIS A 82 -0.99 -9.44 3.75
CA HIS A 82 0.14 -9.10 4.63
C HIS A 82 1.56 -9.27 4.04
N ALA A 83 1.71 -9.27 2.72
CA ALA A 83 2.98 -9.31 2.01
C ALA A 83 3.47 -7.92 1.60
N VAL A 84 2.57 -6.95 1.35
CA VAL A 84 2.96 -5.56 1.08
C VAL A 84 2.96 -4.78 2.37
N PRO A 85 4.01 -4.00 2.66
CA PRO A 85 3.96 -3.12 3.80
C PRO A 85 3.00 -1.96 3.58
N HIS A 86 2.53 -1.42 4.70
CA HIS A 86 1.56 -0.36 4.70
C HIS A 86 2.11 0.91 4.06
N ILE A 87 1.33 1.48 3.15
CA ILE A 87 1.68 2.71 2.44
C ILE A 87 0.54 3.71 2.62
N HIS A 88 0.89 4.97 2.88
CA HIS A 88 -0.11 6.03 2.89
C HIS A 88 -0.59 6.30 1.45
N ALA A 89 -1.88 6.63 1.30
CA ALA A 89 -2.46 6.93 -0.01
C ALA A 89 -1.72 8.06 -0.74
N ASN A 90 -1.25 9.08 -0.02
CA ASN A 90 -0.46 10.16 -0.63
C ASN A 90 0.90 9.69 -1.15
N LEU A 91 1.52 8.67 -0.52
CA LEU A 91 2.77 8.10 -1.03
C LEU A 91 2.51 7.28 -2.32
N VAL A 92 1.34 6.65 -2.43
CA VAL A 92 0.90 5.98 -3.66
C VAL A 92 0.71 6.99 -4.77
N ASP A 93 0.09 8.13 -4.48
CA ASP A 93 -0.11 9.21 -5.45
C ASP A 93 1.23 9.79 -5.93
N ASP A 94 2.17 10.07 -5.02
CA ASP A 94 3.52 10.55 -5.34
C ASP A 94 4.32 9.53 -6.19
N LEU A 95 4.16 8.22 -5.90
CA LEU A 95 4.74 7.14 -6.70
C LEU A 95 4.12 7.09 -8.10
N TRP A 96 2.81 7.33 -8.23
CA TRP A 96 2.13 7.39 -9.52
C TRP A 96 2.53 8.62 -10.34
N ASP A 97 2.73 9.77 -9.68
CA ASP A 97 3.23 10.98 -10.34
C ASP A 97 4.65 10.75 -10.88
N SER A 98 5.54 10.20 -10.04
CA SER A 98 6.90 9.83 -10.44
C SER A 98 6.95 8.79 -11.58
N TYR A 99 5.99 7.85 -11.59
CA TYR A 99 5.86 6.86 -12.67
C TYR A 99 5.35 7.48 -13.97
N ARG A 100 4.39 8.41 -13.91
CA ARG A 100 3.85 9.13 -15.08
C ARG A 100 4.91 9.97 -15.78
N GLU A 101 5.83 10.57 -15.01
CA GLU A 101 6.97 11.29 -15.57
C GLU A 101 7.96 10.36 -16.27
N ARG A 102 8.17 9.16 -15.72
CA ARG A 102 9.12 8.18 -16.26
C ARG A 102 8.58 7.44 -17.49
N TYR A 103 7.26 7.23 -17.58
CA TYR A 103 6.61 6.46 -18.65
C TYR A 103 5.38 7.19 -19.21
N PRO A 104 5.57 8.27 -19.98
CA PRO A 104 4.47 9.03 -20.56
C PRO A 104 3.64 8.18 -21.53
N GLY A 105 2.31 8.15 -21.35
CA GLY A 105 1.35 7.52 -22.25
C GLY A 105 0.94 6.07 -21.94
N VAL A 106 1.46 5.48 -20.85
CA VAL A 106 1.03 4.12 -20.42
C VAL A 106 -0.30 4.21 -19.65
N PRO A 107 -1.39 3.55 -20.10
CA PRO A 107 -2.69 3.61 -19.43
C PRO A 107 -2.65 2.89 -18.07
N ILE A 108 -3.04 3.59 -17.01
CA ILE A 108 -3.20 2.98 -15.68
C ILE A 108 -4.58 2.33 -15.64
N GLY A 109 -4.63 1.00 -15.56
CA GLY A 109 -5.87 0.28 -15.30
C GLY A 109 -6.48 0.74 -13.98
N SER A 110 -7.66 1.36 -14.04
CA SER A 110 -8.40 1.87 -12.90
C SER A 110 -8.70 0.73 -11.92
N HIS A 111 -8.13 0.83 -10.72
CA HIS A 111 -8.58 0.03 -9.58
C HIS A 111 -9.85 0.68 -9.02
N GLY A 112 -10.96 -0.04 -9.10
CA GLY A 112 -12.11 0.15 -8.21
C GLY A 112 -11.96 -0.70 -6.96
#